data_AF-A0A9P7N485-F1
#
_entry.id   AF-A0A9P7N485-F1
#
_cell.length_a   1.000
_cell.length_b   1.000
_cell.length_c   1.000
_cell.angle_alpha   90.00
_cell.angle_beta   90.00
_cell.angle_gamma   90.00
#
_symmetry.space_group_name_H-M   'P 1'
#
loop_
_entity.id
_entity.type
_entity.pdbx_description
1 polymer ?
#
loop_
_entity_poly.entity_id
_entity_poly.type
_entity_poly.pdbx_seq_one_letter_code
_entity_poly.pdbx_strand_id
1 'polypeptide(L)'
;MRTPPILGPDDENLAKIETLLTNWRLHLPPSKRDALQKNGKLDEMMFQAHMMNQATSIMLHQPHSQLDSSPTQDINSCAPHQVIPAGDLFNAHTRHTIQSANTISSMITHRVPLLSHTHFFTCVITLSSIVHLSRWALFFIPHDDDDIRQQIRLNIGALNRLSQVWGAAARARGQVKAVAQEIYKVKKQQRSNTEFWLGLSPEDMLNTIATDDLIINEIESFEALPNLLR
;
A
#
# COMPACT_ATOMS: atom_id res chain seq x y z
N MET A 1 7.25 -26.82 -11.08
CA MET A 1 7.02 -27.61 -9.85
C MET A 1 6.08 -26.78 -8.98
N ARG A 2 4.84 -27.21 -8.74
CA ARG A 2 3.93 -26.50 -7.82
C ARG A 2 4.37 -26.89 -6.40
N THR A 3 4.76 -25.92 -5.58
CA THR A 3 4.96 -26.15 -4.16
C THR A 3 3.64 -26.56 -3.52
N PRO A 4 3.63 -27.48 -2.52
CA PRO A 4 2.45 -27.76 -1.72
C PRO A 4 1.87 -26.47 -1.10
N PRO A 5 0.58 -26.45 -0.73
CA PRO A 5 0.01 -25.32 0.01
C PRO A 5 0.81 -25.02 1.28
N ILE A 6 1.04 -23.74 1.56
CA ILE A 6 1.66 -23.27 2.80
C ILE A 6 0.66 -23.49 3.94
N LEU A 7 1.04 -24.28 4.94
CA LEU A 7 0.15 -24.73 6.02
C LEU A 7 0.07 -23.74 7.18
N GLY A 8 1.04 -22.84 7.31
CA GLY A 8 1.12 -21.91 8.43
C GLY A 8 2.34 -20.97 8.36
N PRO A 9 2.46 -20.05 9.33
CA PRO A 9 3.55 -19.06 9.37
C PRO A 9 4.96 -19.69 9.43
N ASP A 10 5.07 -20.88 10.05
CA ASP A 10 6.34 -21.59 10.24
C ASP A 10 6.61 -22.68 9.17
N ASP A 11 5.86 -22.68 8.06
CA ASP A 11 6.03 -23.65 6.97
C ASP A 11 7.39 -23.49 6.28
N GLU A 12 8.14 -24.59 6.12
CA GLU A 12 9.45 -24.56 5.47
C GLU A 12 9.41 -24.04 4.02
N ASN A 13 8.30 -24.23 3.31
CA ASN A 13 8.16 -23.74 1.94
C ASN A 13 8.11 -22.21 1.91
N LEU A 14 7.54 -21.58 2.93
CA LEU A 14 7.55 -20.13 3.07
C LEU A 14 8.99 -19.62 3.20
N ALA A 15 9.77 -20.21 4.11
CA ALA A 15 11.18 -19.85 4.29
C ALA A 15 12.02 -20.13 3.03
N LYS A 16 11.75 -21.22 2.30
CA LYS A 16 12.41 -21.54 1.02
C LYS A 16 12.11 -20.50 -0.04
N ILE A 17 10.85 -20.06 -0.19
CA ILE A 17 10.48 -19.01 -1.16
C ILE A 17 11.15 -17.68 -0.80
N GLU A 18 11.13 -17.28 0.47
CA GLU A 18 11.78 -16.03 0.91
C GLU A 18 13.29 -16.06 0.68
N THR A 19 13.91 -17.24 0.87
CA THR A 19 15.33 -17.47 0.53
C THR A 19 15.57 -17.29 -0.97
N LEU A 20 14.70 -17.78 -1.84
CA LEU A 20 14.82 -17.61 -3.29
C LEU A 20 14.65 -16.14 -3.71
N LEU A 21 13.65 -15.43 -3.16
CA LEU A 21 13.44 -14.00 -3.41
C LEU A 21 14.65 -13.16 -2.98
N THR A 22 15.25 -13.50 -1.84
CA THR A 22 16.44 -12.83 -1.33
C THR A 22 17.69 -13.18 -2.13
N ASN A 23 17.90 -14.44 -2.46
CA ASN A 23 19.02 -14.87 -3.31
C ASN A 23 18.99 -14.17 -4.67
N TRP A 24 17.82 -14.05 -5.29
CA TRP A 24 17.70 -13.30 -6.53
C TRP A 24 18.23 -11.87 -6.39
N ARG A 25 17.77 -11.12 -5.37
CA ARG A 25 18.24 -9.73 -5.11
C ARG A 25 19.75 -9.65 -4.89
N LEU A 26 20.31 -10.55 -4.08
CA LEU A 26 21.74 -10.53 -3.72
C LEU A 26 22.66 -10.85 -4.89
N HIS A 27 22.21 -11.70 -5.81
CA HIS A 27 23.01 -12.16 -6.95
C HIS A 27 22.81 -11.33 -8.23
N LEU A 28 22.02 -10.26 -8.17
CA LEU A 28 21.95 -9.31 -9.29
C LEU A 28 23.30 -8.62 -9.51
N PRO A 29 23.77 -8.51 -10.76
CA PRO A 29 24.94 -7.72 -11.07
C PRO A 29 24.71 -6.26 -10.66
N PRO A 30 25.76 -5.50 -10.29
CA PRO A 30 25.61 -4.13 -9.78
C PRO A 30 24.75 -3.21 -10.66
N SER A 31 24.81 -3.36 -11.99
CA SER A 31 24.03 -2.58 -12.96
C SER A 31 22.52 -2.88 -12.98
N LYS A 32 22.07 -3.94 -12.30
CA LYS A 32 20.67 -4.40 -12.25
C LYS A 32 20.04 -4.29 -10.86
N ARG A 33 20.82 -3.90 -9.84
CA ARG A 33 20.32 -3.79 -8.45
C ARG A 33 19.30 -2.67 -8.29
N ASP A 34 19.33 -1.66 -9.16
CA ASP A 34 18.34 -0.59 -9.26
C ASP A 34 17.64 -0.65 -10.62
N ALA A 35 16.35 -0.30 -10.65
CA ALA A 35 15.58 -0.11 -11.87
C ALA A 35 15.89 1.22 -12.56
N LEU A 36 16.47 2.18 -11.84
CA LEU A 36 16.95 3.46 -12.37
C LEU A 36 18.46 3.44 -12.53
N GLN A 37 18.91 3.69 -13.76
CA GLN A 37 20.34 3.85 -14.05
C GLN A 37 20.83 5.21 -13.55
N LYS A 38 22.15 5.36 -13.37
CA LYS A 38 22.78 6.62 -12.90
C LYS A 38 22.48 7.84 -13.77
N ASN A 39 22.16 7.62 -15.05
CA ASN A 39 21.78 8.66 -16.01
C ASN A 39 20.25 8.99 -15.98
N GLY A 40 19.50 8.42 -15.03
CA GLY A 40 18.05 8.57 -14.93
C GLY A 40 17.24 7.70 -15.89
N LYS A 41 17.90 6.86 -16.72
CA LYS A 41 17.20 5.96 -17.64
C LYS A 41 16.57 4.80 -16.87
N LEU A 42 15.29 4.56 -17.14
CA LEU A 42 14.56 3.42 -16.63
C LEU A 42 15.02 2.12 -17.31
N ASP A 43 15.33 1.11 -16.51
CA ASP A 43 15.37 -0.28 -16.91
C ASP A 43 14.01 -0.91 -16.57
N GLU A 44 13.07 -0.85 -17.52
CA GLU A 44 11.68 -1.29 -17.29
C GLU A 44 11.59 -2.79 -16.96
N MET A 45 12.51 -3.61 -17.48
CA MET A 45 12.58 -5.04 -17.13
C MET A 45 12.98 -5.22 -15.66
N MET A 46 13.96 -4.46 -15.18
CA MET A 46 14.32 -4.49 -13.76
C MET A 46 13.24 -3.85 -12.88
N PHE A 47 12.57 -2.80 -13.34
CA PHE A 47 11.41 -2.25 -12.63
C PHE A 47 10.36 -3.35 -12.41
N GLN A 48 9.96 -4.05 -13.47
CA GLN A 48 9.00 -5.17 -13.40
C GLN A 48 9.47 -6.28 -12.46
N ALA A 49 10.74 -6.67 -12.55
CA ALA A 49 11.27 -7.72 -11.70
C ALA A 49 11.26 -7.32 -10.21
N HIS A 50 11.64 -6.08 -9.88
CA HIS A 50 11.61 -5.57 -8.50
C HIS A 50 10.18 -5.44 -7.97
N MET A 51 9.23 -4.92 -8.75
CA MET A 51 7.83 -4.85 -8.31
C MET A 51 7.23 -6.25 -8.09
N MET A 52 7.55 -7.22 -8.94
CA MET A 52 7.11 -8.61 -8.79
C MET A 52 7.72 -9.27 -7.55
N ASN A 53 8.99 -9.00 -7.27
CA ASN A 53 9.65 -9.49 -6.06
C ASN A 53 8.92 -8.99 -4.79
N GLN A 54 8.60 -7.69 -4.73
CA GLN A 54 7.88 -7.11 -3.60
C GLN A 54 6.43 -7.60 -3.51
N ALA A 55 5.73 -7.71 -4.64
CA ALA A 55 4.37 -8.26 -4.67
C ALA A 55 4.33 -9.70 -4.18
N THR A 56 5.32 -10.52 -4.57
CA THR A 56 5.44 -11.92 -4.13
C THR A 56 5.69 -11.98 -2.62
N SER A 57 6.55 -11.12 -2.08
CA SER A 57 6.78 -11.00 -0.63
C SER A 57 5.48 -10.66 0.12
N ILE A 58 4.68 -9.71 -0.38
CA ILE A 58 3.38 -9.41 0.22
C ILE A 58 2.48 -10.65 0.18
N MET A 59 2.31 -11.29 -0.97
CA MET A 59 1.45 -12.48 -1.10
C MET A 59 1.90 -13.64 -0.21
N LEU A 60 3.20 -13.77 0.04
CA LEU A 60 3.79 -14.80 0.88
C LEU A 60 3.52 -14.55 2.37
N HIS A 61 3.67 -13.32 2.83
CA HIS A 61 3.61 -12.98 4.26
C HIS A 61 2.23 -12.51 4.72
N GLN A 62 1.45 -11.87 3.85
CA GLN A 62 0.18 -11.24 4.21
C GLN A 62 -0.83 -12.19 4.87
N PRO A 63 -1.02 -13.45 4.42
CA PRO A 63 -1.93 -14.40 5.09
C PRO A 63 -1.59 -14.70 6.55
N HIS A 64 -0.33 -14.45 6.95
CA HIS A 64 0.19 -14.70 8.30
C HIS A 64 0.48 -13.39 9.06
N SER A 65 0.16 -12.26 8.44
CA SER A 65 0.28 -10.95 9.08
C SER A 65 -0.85 -10.73 10.09
N GLN A 66 -0.70 -9.68 10.89
CA GLN A 66 -1.66 -9.21 11.88
C GLN A 66 -2.36 -7.92 11.42
N LEU A 67 -2.40 -7.71 10.11
CA LEU A 67 -3.07 -6.59 9.47
C LEU A 67 -4.52 -7.00 9.21
N ASP A 68 -5.46 -6.49 10.01
CA ASP A 68 -6.88 -6.77 9.82
C ASP A 68 -7.30 -6.41 8.40
N SER A 69 -7.71 -7.42 7.65
CA SER A 69 -8.16 -7.26 6.27
C SER A 69 -9.58 -6.72 6.15
N SER A 70 -10.39 -6.76 7.22
CA SER A 70 -11.81 -6.40 7.21
C SER A 70 -12.10 -5.01 6.63
N PRO A 71 -11.29 -3.95 6.90
CA PRO A 71 -11.55 -2.61 6.36
C PRO A 71 -11.33 -2.55 4.84
N THR A 72 -10.59 -3.50 4.27
CA THR A 72 -10.19 -3.52 2.86
C THR A 72 -10.92 -4.56 2.01
N GLN A 73 -11.93 -5.23 2.56
CA GLN A 73 -12.67 -6.31 1.89
C GLN A 73 -13.27 -5.90 0.53
N ASP A 74 -13.63 -4.62 0.38
CA ASP A 74 -14.25 -4.09 -0.84
C ASP A 74 -13.24 -3.82 -1.97
N ILE A 75 -11.94 -3.97 -1.72
CA ILE A 75 -10.88 -3.83 -2.71
C ILE A 75 -10.61 -5.20 -3.36
N ASN A 76 -11.40 -5.53 -4.38
CA ASN A 76 -11.34 -6.83 -5.08
C ASN A 76 -10.97 -6.72 -6.58
N SER A 77 -10.53 -5.55 -7.04
CA SER A 77 -10.19 -5.30 -8.45
C SER A 77 -9.03 -6.12 -8.99
N CYS A 78 -8.09 -6.53 -8.13
CA CYS A 78 -6.85 -7.18 -8.55
C CYS A 78 -6.63 -8.57 -7.92
N ALA A 79 -7.27 -8.86 -6.79
CA ALA A 79 -7.21 -10.15 -6.11
C ALA A 79 -8.51 -10.37 -5.29
N PRO A 80 -8.95 -11.61 -5.08
CA PRO A 80 -10.04 -11.90 -4.17
C PRO A 80 -9.65 -11.56 -2.72
N HIS A 81 -10.63 -11.16 -1.91
CA HIS A 81 -10.41 -10.92 -0.49
C HIS A 81 -10.04 -12.23 0.24
N GLN A 82 -9.07 -12.13 1.14
CA GLN A 82 -8.69 -13.18 2.07
C GLN A 82 -8.79 -12.63 3.49
N VAL A 83 -9.43 -13.40 4.38
CA VAL A 83 -9.58 -13.02 5.78
C VAL A 83 -8.24 -13.15 6.49
N ILE A 84 -7.81 -12.05 7.10
CA ILE A 84 -6.58 -11.94 7.90
C ILE A 84 -6.99 -11.37 9.26
N PRO A 85 -6.74 -12.09 10.36
CA PRO A 85 -7.07 -11.62 11.70
C PRO A 85 -6.13 -10.50 12.15
N ALA A 86 -6.67 -9.58 12.96
CA ALA A 86 -5.89 -8.55 13.64
C ALA A 86 -4.95 -9.15 14.71
N GLY A 87 -3.91 -8.40 15.08
CA GLY A 87 -3.10 -8.69 16.26
C GLY A 87 -2.23 -7.51 16.69
N ASP A 88 -1.78 -7.51 17.94
CA ASP A 88 -1.33 -6.29 18.61
C ASP A 88 0.19 -6.07 18.62
N LEU A 89 1.00 -7.10 18.31
CA LEU A 89 2.46 -7.07 18.52
C LEU A 89 3.29 -7.00 17.23
N PHE A 90 2.65 -6.85 16.07
CA PHE A 90 3.29 -6.85 14.75
C PHE A 90 4.38 -7.94 14.60
N ASN A 91 3.95 -9.16 14.30
CA ASN A 91 4.87 -10.26 14.03
C ASN A 91 5.81 -10.00 12.82
N ALA A 92 6.74 -10.94 12.57
CA ALA A 92 7.69 -10.82 11.46
C ALA A 92 7.00 -10.69 10.09
N HIS A 93 5.92 -11.44 9.84
CA HIS A 93 5.17 -11.36 8.60
C HIS A 93 4.56 -9.98 8.39
N THR A 94 3.96 -9.38 9.42
CA THR A 94 3.45 -8.00 9.38
C THR A 94 4.55 -7.02 8.96
N ARG A 95 5.75 -7.13 9.55
CA ARG A 95 6.88 -6.27 9.19
C ARG A 95 7.33 -6.46 7.74
N HIS A 96 7.43 -7.70 7.26
CA HIS A 96 7.74 -8.00 5.86
C HIS A 96 6.71 -7.40 4.90
N THR A 97 5.42 -7.61 5.18
CA THR A 97 4.30 -7.08 4.37
C THR A 97 4.33 -5.55 4.30
N ILE A 98 4.49 -4.86 5.43
CA ILE A 98 4.59 -3.39 5.46
C ILE A 98 5.82 -2.90 4.70
N GLN A 99 6.98 -3.52 4.91
CA GLN A 99 8.22 -3.11 4.24
C GLN A 99 8.12 -3.26 2.72
N SER A 100 7.52 -4.34 2.24
CA SER A 100 7.29 -4.53 0.80
C SER A 100 6.29 -3.52 0.24
N ALA A 101 5.23 -3.18 0.97
CA ALA A 101 4.27 -2.16 0.54
C ALA A 101 4.91 -0.76 0.47
N ASN A 102 5.73 -0.39 1.46
CA ASN A 102 6.53 0.85 1.45
C ASN A 102 7.48 0.88 0.24
N THR A 103 8.15 -0.24 -0.05
CA THR A 103 9.06 -0.34 -1.19
C THR A 103 8.32 -0.13 -2.51
N ILE A 104 7.15 -0.74 -2.69
CA ILE A 104 6.30 -0.52 -3.87
C ILE A 104 5.92 0.97 -4.00
N SER A 105 5.52 1.62 -2.91
CA SER A 105 5.16 3.04 -2.96
C SER A 105 6.38 3.91 -3.30
N SER A 106 7.58 3.57 -2.83
CA SER A 106 8.80 4.27 -3.24
C SER A 106 9.11 4.15 -4.74
N MET A 107 8.72 3.03 -5.38
CA MET A 107 8.89 2.87 -6.82
C MET A 107 8.02 3.85 -7.62
N ILE A 108 6.89 4.30 -7.06
CA ILE A 108 6.04 5.35 -7.67
C ILE A 108 6.80 6.68 -7.76
N THR A 109 7.74 6.95 -6.85
CA THR A 109 8.49 8.21 -6.80
C THR A 109 9.65 8.26 -7.80
N HIS A 110 9.87 7.19 -8.56
CA HIS A 110 10.83 7.20 -9.66
C HIS A 110 10.48 8.32 -10.65
N ARG A 111 11.47 9.13 -11.04
CA ARG A 111 11.27 10.30 -11.93
C ARG A 111 11.14 9.88 -13.40
N VAL A 112 10.20 8.98 -13.67
CA VAL A 112 9.88 8.42 -14.99
C VAL A 112 8.37 8.51 -15.19
N PRO A 113 7.86 8.64 -16.43
CA PRO A 113 6.42 8.73 -16.64
C PRO A 113 5.70 7.47 -16.17
N LEU A 114 4.78 7.58 -15.20
CA LEU A 114 4.00 6.43 -14.70
C LEU A 114 3.25 5.67 -15.82
N LEU A 115 2.85 6.37 -16.89
CA LEU A 115 2.18 5.78 -18.05
C LEU A 115 3.10 4.88 -18.90
N SER A 116 4.41 4.88 -18.65
CA SER A 116 5.36 4.01 -19.34
C SER A 116 5.42 2.59 -18.77
N HIS A 117 4.87 2.38 -17.58
CA HIS A 117 4.84 1.07 -16.93
C HIS A 117 3.70 0.18 -17.44
N THR A 118 3.87 -1.13 -17.28
CA THR A 118 2.84 -2.10 -17.65
C THR A 118 1.57 -1.99 -16.80
N HIS A 119 0.45 -2.45 -17.35
CA HIS A 119 -0.82 -2.56 -16.64
C HIS A 119 -0.68 -3.29 -15.29
N PHE A 120 0.21 -4.28 -15.20
CA PHE A 120 0.41 -5.08 -13.99
C PHE A 120 0.84 -4.23 -12.79
N PHE A 121 1.47 -3.07 -13.00
CA PHE A 121 1.81 -2.16 -11.91
C PHE A 121 0.58 -1.62 -11.18
N THR A 122 -0.58 -1.53 -11.85
CA THR A 122 -1.88 -1.25 -11.22
C THR A 122 -2.16 -2.23 -10.09
N CYS A 123 -2.03 -3.53 -10.34
CA CYS A 123 -2.31 -4.56 -9.35
C CYS A 123 -1.36 -4.48 -8.15
N VAL A 124 -0.09 -4.16 -8.40
CA VAL A 124 0.92 -4.04 -7.36
C VAL A 124 0.71 -2.79 -6.50
N ILE A 125 0.30 -1.66 -7.09
CA ILE A 125 -0.10 -0.46 -6.33
C ILE A 125 -1.36 -0.76 -5.49
N THR A 126 -2.35 -1.47 -6.04
CA THR A 126 -3.55 -1.89 -5.28
C THR A 126 -3.16 -2.75 -4.08
N LEU A 127 -2.25 -3.71 -4.26
CA LEU A 127 -1.76 -4.56 -3.18
C LEU A 127 -1.05 -3.77 -2.08
N SER A 128 -0.17 -2.83 -2.45
CA SER A 128 0.46 -1.90 -1.50
C SER A 128 -0.59 -1.04 -0.76
N SER A 129 -1.63 -0.58 -1.47
CA SER A 129 -2.71 0.22 -0.90
C SER A 129 -3.52 -0.56 0.15
N ILE A 130 -3.84 -1.82 -0.12
CA ILE A 130 -4.51 -2.70 0.84
C ILE A 130 -3.70 -2.82 2.13
N VAL A 131 -2.38 -3.01 2.03
CA VAL A 131 -1.49 -3.10 3.20
C VAL A 131 -1.49 -1.80 4.00
N HIS A 132 -1.33 -0.65 3.34
CA HIS A 132 -1.33 0.65 4.01
C HIS A 132 -2.67 0.98 4.66
N LEU A 133 -3.78 0.68 4.00
CA LEU A 133 -5.13 0.88 4.55
C LEU A 133 -5.41 -0.04 5.73
N SER A 134 -5.05 -1.32 5.62
CA SER A 134 -5.20 -2.29 6.72
C SER A 134 -4.39 -1.86 7.94
N ARG A 135 -3.16 -1.39 7.72
CA ARG A 135 -2.32 -0.81 8.79
C ARG A 135 -2.98 0.44 9.37
N TRP A 136 -3.41 1.37 8.52
CA TRP A 136 -4.00 2.63 8.98
C TRP A 136 -5.25 2.40 9.83
N ALA A 137 -6.09 1.44 9.45
CA ALA A 137 -7.34 1.13 10.15
C ALA A 137 -7.16 0.61 11.59
N LEU A 138 -5.97 0.13 11.96
CA LEU A 138 -5.70 -0.36 13.31
C LEU A 138 -5.84 0.78 14.34
N PHE A 139 -6.53 0.48 15.43
CA PHE A 139 -6.87 1.45 16.48
C PHE A 139 -5.63 1.93 17.25
N PHE A 140 -4.64 1.06 17.43
CA PHE A 140 -3.42 1.36 18.19
C PHE A 140 -2.35 2.10 17.38
N ILE A 141 -2.57 2.31 16.07
CA ILE A 141 -1.63 3.11 15.28
C ILE A 141 -1.72 4.56 15.73
N PRO A 142 -0.59 5.16 16.17
CA PRO A 142 -0.54 6.51 16.69
C PRO A 142 -1.14 7.53 15.72
N HIS A 143 -1.67 8.62 16.26
CA HIS A 143 -2.33 9.67 15.47
C HIS A 143 -1.37 10.52 14.65
N ASP A 144 -0.06 10.42 14.89
CA ASP A 144 0.98 10.88 13.96
C ASP A 144 1.13 9.90 12.78
N ASP A 145 0.02 9.70 12.07
CA ASP A 145 -0.11 8.76 10.95
C ASP A 145 0.15 9.42 9.59
N ASP A 146 0.78 10.60 9.57
CA ASP A 146 0.98 11.37 8.34
C ASP A 146 1.73 10.57 7.28
N ASP A 147 2.81 9.89 7.67
CA ASP A 147 3.57 9.03 6.76
C ASP A 147 2.68 8.02 6.04
N ILE A 148 1.80 7.31 6.77
CA ILE A 148 0.89 6.30 6.19
C ILE A 148 -0.14 7.00 5.28
N ARG A 149 -0.67 8.16 5.70
CA ARG A 149 -1.59 8.95 4.88
C ARG A 149 -0.94 9.42 3.58
N GLN A 150 0.32 9.86 3.61
CA GLN A 150 1.05 10.25 2.40
C GLN A 150 1.27 9.05 1.47
N GLN A 151 1.57 7.85 1.99
CA GLN A 151 1.67 6.65 1.16
C GLN A 151 0.33 6.30 0.48
N ILE A 152 -0.79 6.39 1.20
CA ILE A 152 -2.13 6.15 0.65
C ILE A 152 -2.44 7.17 -0.46
N ARG A 153 -2.16 8.45 -0.22
CA ARG A 153 -2.35 9.53 -1.20
C ARG A 153 -1.50 9.33 -2.45
N LEU A 154 -0.23 8.97 -2.28
CA LEU A 154 0.68 8.66 -3.37
C LEU A 154 0.14 7.52 -4.23
N ASN A 155 -0.32 6.43 -3.61
CA ASN A 155 -0.90 5.29 -4.32
C ASN A 155 -2.19 5.68 -5.08
N ILE A 156 -3.11 6.42 -4.45
CA ILE A 156 -4.34 6.93 -5.11
C ILE A 156 -3.99 7.82 -6.31
N GLY A 157 -3.03 8.73 -6.14
CA GLY A 157 -2.55 9.61 -7.22
C GLY A 157 -1.94 8.83 -8.38
N ALA A 158 -1.17 7.79 -8.09
CA ALA A 158 -0.60 6.91 -9.11
C ALA A 158 -1.68 6.14 -9.88
N LEU A 159 -2.65 5.55 -9.19
CA LEU A 159 -3.79 4.87 -9.82
C LEU A 159 -4.63 5.84 -10.67
N ASN A 160 -4.82 7.07 -10.20
CA ASN A 160 -5.47 8.12 -10.97
C ASN A 160 -4.71 8.45 -12.25
N ARG A 161 -3.38 8.56 -12.19
CA ARG A 161 -2.57 8.77 -13.39
C ARG A 161 -2.69 7.58 -14.36
N LEU A 162 -2.54 6.36 -13.87
CA LEU A 162 -2.66 5.14 -14.68
C LEU A 162 -4.05 4.93 -15.30
N SER A 163 -5.11 5.44 -14.67
CA SER A 163 -6.48 5.33 -15.18
C SER A 163 -6.73 6.03 -16.52
N GLN A 164 -5.81 6.90 -16.96
CA GLN A 164 -5.88 7.53 -18.27
C GLN A 164 -5.72 6.53 -19.43
N VAL A 165 -5.08 5.39 -19.18
CA VAL A 165 -4.83 4.35 -20.19
C VAL A 165 -5.38 2.98 -19.75
N TRP A 166 -5.50 2.73 -18.44
CA TRP A 166 -5.91 1.44 -17.90
C TRP A 166 -7.24 1.52 -17.14
N GLY A 167 -8.31 0.98 -17.72
CA GLY A 167 -9.64 0.97 -17.07
C GLY A 167 -9.66 0.24 -15.71
N ALA A 168 -8.83 -0.79 -15.53
CA ALA A 168 -8.70 -1.45 -14.22
C ALA A 168 -8.13 -0.51 -13.14
N ALA A 169 -7.26 0.43 -13.50
CA ALA A 169 -6.73 1.42 -12.57
C ALA A 169 -7.81 2.41 -12.12
N ALA A 170 -8.77 2.74 -12.98
CA ALA A 170 -9.94 3.53 -12.57
C ALA A 170 -10.76 2.82 -11.49
N ARG A 171 -11.01 1.51 -11.68
CA ARG A 171 -11.72 0.67 -10.69
C ARG A 171 -10.95 0.56 -9.38
N ALA A 172 -9.67 0.24 -9.45
CA ALA A 172 -8.80 0.15 -8.28
C ALA A 172 -8.72 1.47 -7.51
N ARG A 173 -8.53 2.60 -8.22
CA ARG A 173 -8.57 3.94 -7.62
C ARG A 173 -9.87 4.17 -6.85
N GLY A 174 -11.02 3.87 -7.48
CA GLY A 174 -12.33 4.05 -6.85
C GLY A 174 -12.48 3.27 -5.55
N GLN A 175 -12.09 1.99 -5.55
CA GLN A 175 -12.13 1.12 -4.37
C GLN A 175 -11.19 1.62 -3.26
N VAL A 176 -9.92 1.90 -3.60
CA VAL A 176 -8.91 2.39 -2.64
C VAL A 176 -9.35 3.72 -2.02
N LYS A 177 -9.86 4.66 -2.84
CA LYS A 177 -10.36 5.95 -2.36
C LYS A 177 -11.56 5.79 -1.41
N ALA A 178 -12.52 4.94 -1.77
CA ALA A 178 -13.71 4.72 -0.95
C ALA A 178 -13.36 4.13 0.42
N VAL A 179 -12.49 3.12 0.47
CA VAL A 179 -12.03 2.53 1.73
C VAL A 179 -11.25 3.53 2.57
N ALA A 180 -10.37 4.34 1.95
CA ALA A 180 -9.65 5.39 2.67
C ALA A 180 -10.60 6.41 3.32
N GLN A 181 -11.67 6.80 2.61
CA GLN A 181 -12.69 7.69 3.16
C GLN A 181 -13.44 7.06 4.34
N GLU A 182 -13.72 5.76 4.29
CA GLU A 182 -14.41 5.06 5.37
C GLU A 182 -13.54 4.94 6.63
N ILE A 183 -12.28 4.51 6.47
CA ILE A 183 -11.32 4.45 7.59
C ILE A 183 -11.17 5.83 8.24
N TYR A 184 -11.08 6.89 7.42
CA TYR A 184 -11.01 8.25 7.92
C TYR A 184 -12.23 8.65 8.76
N LYS A 185 -13.45 8.36 8.27
CA LYS A 185 -14.69 8.64 9.01
C LYS A 185 -14.73 7.92 10.34
N VAL A 186 -14.35 6.63 10.36
CA VAL A 186 -14.31 5.83 11.60
C VAL A 186 -13.31 6.43 12.58
N LYS A 187 -12.09 6.75 12.14
CA LYS A 187 -11.10 7.40 13.00
C LYS A 187 -11.60 8.75 13.50
N LYS A 188 -12.16 9.59 12.64
CA LYS A 188 -12.73 10.90 13.02
C LYS A 188 -13.84 10.76 14.07
N GLN A 189 -14.72 9.76 13.94
CA GLN A 189 -15.75 9.47 14.96
C GLN A 189 -15.13 9.07 16.29
N GLN A 190 -14.10 8.21 16.28
CA GLN A 190 -13.34 7.89 17.48
C GLN A 190 -12.74 9.16 18.12
N ARG A 191 -12.26 10.11 17.29
CA ARG A 191 -11.73 11.40 17.76
C ARG A 191 -12.76 12.34 18.39
N SER A 192 -14.02 12.22 17.96
CA SER A 192 -15.12 13.04 18.51
C SER A 192 -15.59 12.58 19.90
N ASN A 193 -15.16 11.40 20.35
CA ASN A 193 -15.51 10.88 21.67
C ASN A 193 -14.62 11.53 22.74
N THR A 194 -15.18 12.04 23.84
CA THR A 194 -14.45 12.88 24.83
C THR A 194 -13.29 12.15 25.51
N GLU A 195 -13.35 10.82 25.58
CA GLU A 195 -12.25 9.98 26.09
C GLU A 195 -11.01 10.00 25.18
N PHE A 196 -11.15 10.38 23.91
CA PHE A 196 -10.07 10.49 22.94
C PHE A 196 -9.04 11.56 23.30
N TRP A 197 -9.50 12.68 23.85
CA TRP A 197 -8.64 13.81 24.20
C TRP A 197 -7.99 13.64 25.58
N LEU A 198 -8.38 12.61 26.35
CA LEU A 198 -7.80 12.35 27.66
C LEU A 198 -6.34 11.92 27.51
N GLY A 199 -5.42 12.80 27.92
CA GLY A 199 -3.97 12.55 27.91
C GLY A 199 -3.20 13.24 26.78
N LEU A 200 -3.87 13.97 25.88
CA LEU A 200 -3.22 14.80 24.86
C LEU A 200 -3.00 16.24 25.37
N SER A 201 -1.92 16.87 24.92
CA SER A 201 -1.70 18.29 25.21
C SER A 201 -2.63 19.17 24.34
N PRO A 202 -2.96 20.41 24.78
CA PRO A 202 -3.75 21.32 23.96
C PRO A 202 -3.15 21.64 22.58
N GLU A 203 -1.81 21.61 22.45
CA GLU A 203 -1.13 21.77 21.16
C GLU A 203 -1.34 20.56 20.24
N ASP A 204 -1.24 19.35 20.78
CA ASP A 204 -1.50 18.11 20.03
C ASP A 204 -2.96 18.05 19.57
N MET A 205 -3.89 18.55 20.39
CA MET A 205 -5.29 18.67 20.02
C MET A 205 -5.49 19.59 18.81
N LEU A 206 -4.91 20.80 18.86
CA LEU A 206 -5.05 21.79 17.78
C LEU A 206 -4.38 21.35 16.48
N ASN A 207 -3.19 20.73 16.56
CA ASN A 207 -2.50 20.17 15.38
C ASN A 207 -3.31 19.03 14.74
N THR A 208 -3.93 18.17 15.55
CA THR A 208 -4.79 17.08 15.05
C THR A 208 -6.01 17.65 14.31
N ILE A 209 -6.67 18.67 14.86
CA ILE A 209 -7.84 19.32 14.24
C ILE A 209 -7.45 20.02 12.93
N ALA A 210 -6.36 20.79 12.92
CA ALA A 210 -5.90 21.52 11.74
C ALA A 210 -5.52 20.57 10.59
N THR A 211 -4.91 19.43 10.91
CA THR A 211 -4.55 18.40 9.93
C THR A 211 -5.82 17.79 9.31
N ASP A 212 -6.87 17.54 10.11
CA ASP A 212 -8.13 16.95 9.65
C ASP A 212 -8.90 17.82 8.64
N ASP A 213 -8.93 19.15 8.84
CA ASP A 213 -9.63 20.07 7.92
C ASP A 213 -8.91 20.20 6.56
N LEU A 214 -7.58 20.14 6.54
CA LEU A 214 -6.80 20.08 5.30
C LEU A 214 -7.04 18.76 4.55
N ILE A 215 -7.16 17.66 5.29
CA ILE A 215 -7.36 16.31 4.74
C ILE A 215 -8.71 16.16 4.03
N ILE A 216 -9.80 16.69 4.61
CA ILE A 216 -11.15 16.63 4.02
C ILE A 216 -11.13 17.31 2.65
N ASN A 217 -10.62 18.53 2.62
CA ASN A 217 -10.55 19.31 1.38
C ASN A 217 -9.70 18.60 0.32
N GLU A 218 -8.60 17.95 0.70
CA GLU A 218 -7.73 17.26 -0.27
C GLU A 218 -8.34 15.96 -0.81
N ILE A 219 -8.91 15.08 0.04
CA ILE A 219 -9.53 13.82 -0.41
C ILE A 219 -10.75 14.10 -1.29
N GLU A 220 -11.53 15.13 -0.96
CA GLU A 220 -12.66 15.61 -1.75
C GLU A 220 -12.17 16.24 -3.07
N SER A 221 -11.09 17.02 -3.07
CA SER A 221 -10.54 17.69 -4.28
C SER A 221 -10.02 16.76 -5.37
N PHE A 222 -9.77 15.47 -5.09
CA PHE A 222 -9.43 14.47 -6.12
C PHE A 222 -10.64 14.07 -6.99
N GLU A 223 -11.53 15.01 -7.31
CA GLU A 223 -12.55 14.84 -8.35
C GLU A 223 -11.85 14.60 -9.69
N ALA A 224 -12.44 13.72 -10.51
CA ALA A 224 -11.91 13.40 -11.82
C ALA A 224 -11.83 14.70 -12.65
N LEU A 225 -10.67 14.95 -13.26
CA LEU A 225 -10.58 15.89 -14.39
C LEU A 225 -11.75 15.59 -15.33
N PRO A 226 -12.61 16.58 -15.66
CA PRO A 226 -13.69 16.38 -16.60
C PRO A 226 -13.09 15.78 -17.88
N ASN A 227 -13.72 14.72 -18.39
CA ASN A 227 -13.34 14.09 -19.64
C ASN A 227 -13.21 15.17 -20.73
N LEU A 228 -12.00 15.65 -20.99
CA LEU A 228 -11.67 16.37 -22.21
C LEU A 228 -11.53 15.33 -23.31
N LEU A 229 -12.69 14.85 -23.76
CA LEU A 229 -12.83 14.13 -25.01
C LEU A 229 -12.34 15.04 -26.14
N ARG A 230 -11.21 14.67 -26.74
CA ARG A 230 -10.91 14.91 -28.15
C ARG A 230 -10.29 13.64 -28.73
#